data_AF-A0A969NC31-F1
#
_entry.id   AF-A0A969NC31-F1
#
_cell.length_a   1.000
_cell.length_b   1.000
_cell.length_c   1.000
_cell.angle_alpha   90.00
_cell.angle_beta   90.00
_cell.angle_gamma   90.00
#
_symmetry.space_group_name_H-M   'P 1'
#
loop_
_entity.id
_entity.type
_entity.pdbx_description
1 polymer ?
#
loop_
_entity_poly.entity_id
_entity_poly.type
_entity_poly.pdbx_seq_one_letter_code
_entity_poly.pdbx_strand_id
1 'polypeptide(L)'
;MQLKTKLDQLLANGKLGDAMDLLMEKAKNVDNNTYNTLILLKSQYSDNQRSNNLGIISRSDYNRENSRITYAFQQTLNGVNNAVLNSEVDNGNSNQPYPFKINPAPLKPDEIILPDNFA
;
A
#
# COMPACT_ATOMS: atom_id res chain seq x y z
N MET A 1 8.81 -17.38 13.13
CA MET A 1 7.63 -17.72 12.31
C MET A 1 7.88 -17.17 10.91
N GLN A 2 7.66 -17.98 9.85
CA GLN A 2 7.89 -17.53 8.47
C GLN A 2 6.88 -16.45 8.07
N LEU A 3 7.33 -15.44 7.33
CA LEU A 3 6.49 -14.33 6.88
C LEU A 3 5.25 -14.80 6.13
N LYS A 4 5.40 -15.75 5.20
CA LYS A 4 4.27 -16.29 4.43
C LYS A 4 3.17 -16.87 5.34
N THR A 5 3.53 -17.67 6.34
CA THR A 5 2.57 -18.24 7.29
C THR A 5 1.83 -17.15 8.07
N LYS A 6 2.52 -16.07 8.46
CA LYS A 6 1.89 -14.95 9.17
C LYS A 6 0.92 -14.18 8.27
N LEU A 7 1.28 -13.95 7.01
CA LEU A 7 0.41 -13.31 6.03
C LEU A 7 -0.85 -14.13 5.78
N ASP A 8 -0.72 -15.45 5.61
CA ASP A 8 -1.84 -16.38 5.44
C ASP A 8 -2.80 -16.33 6.66
N GLN A 9 -2.26 -16.26 7.89
CA GLN A 9 -3.06 -16.09 9.11
C GLN A 9 -3.78 -14.73 9.18
N LEU A 10 -3.14 -13.63 8.77
CA LEU A 10 -3.76 -12.31 8.77
C LEU A 10 -4.92 -12.26 7.76
N LEU A 11 -4.73 -12.83 6.58
CA LEU A 11 -5.78 -12.94 5.56
C LEU A 11 -6.96 -13.78 6.05
N ALA A 12 -6.71 -14.94 6.67
CA ALA A 12 -7.76 -15.79 7.23
C ALA A 12 -8.60 -15.07 8.32
N ASN A 13 -7.99 -14.13 9.05
CA ASN A 13 -8.65 -13.33 10.07
C ASN A 13 -9.28 -12.02 9.53
N GLY A 14 -9.30 -11.80 8.21
CA GLY A 14 -9.82 -10.57 7.60
C GLY A 14 -8.97 -9.32 7.85
N LYS A 15 -7.74 -9.49 8.34
CA LYS A 15 -6.81 -8.40 8.67
C LYS A 15 -5.95 -8.02 7.47
N LEU A 16 -6.61 -7.65 6.37
CA LEU A 16 -5.94 -7.33 5.11
C LEU A 16 -4.99 -6.14 5.23
N GLY A 17 -5.38 -5.08 5.96
CA GLY A 17 -4.53 -3.92 6.21
C GLY A 17 -3.21 -4.29 6.90
N ASP A 18 -3.29 -5.07 7.99
CA ASP A 18 -2.11 -5.55 8.72
C ASP A 18 -1.21 -6.43 7.83
N ALA A 19 -1.80 -7.25 6.95
CA ALA A 19 -1.06 -8.09 6.02
C ALA A 19 -0.28 -7.26 4.99
N MET A 20 -0.91 -6.20 4.45
CA MET A 20 -0.26 -5.27 3.54
C MET A 20 0.90 -4.54 4.22
N ASP A 21 0.70 -4.08 5.44
CA ASP A 21 1.74 -3.39 6.21
C ASP A 21 2.96 -4.25 6.48
N LEU A 22 2.73 -5.49 6.92
CA LEU A 22 3.80 -6.42 7.21
C LEU A 22 4.62 -6.77 5.95
N LEU A 23 3.95 -7.03 4.82
CA LEU A 23 4.66 -7.35 3.58
C LEU A 23 5.40 -6.13 3.01
N MET A 24 4.79 -4.95 3.13
CA MET A 24 5.38 -3.69 2.66
C MET A 24 6.66 -3.35 3.43
N GLU A 25 6.67 -3.54 4.75
CA GLU A 25 7.86 -3.36 5.60
C GLU A 25 9.03 -4.22 5.12
N LYS A 26 8.76 -5.49 4.75
CA LYS A 26 9.78 -6.43 4.28
C LYS A 26 10.20 -6.17 2.83
N ALA A 27 9.29 -5.72 1.98
CA ALA A 27 9.57 -5.47 0.56
C ALA A 27 10.37 -4.17 0.31
N LYS A 28 10.27 -3.17 1.20
CA LYS A 28 10.78 -1.80 0.99
C LYS A 28 12.23 -1.69 0.49
N ASN A 29 13.11 -2.59 0.91
CA ASN A 29 14.53 -2.54 0.56
C ASN A 29 14.99 -3.69 -0.35
N VAL A 30 14.07 -4.58 -0.73
CA VAL A 30 14.38 -5.84 -1.43
C VAL A 30 13.66 -5.92 -2.78
N ASP A 31 12.41 -5.45 -2.83
CA ASP A 31 11.55 -5.53 -3.99
C ASP A 31 10.69 -4.25 -4.11
N ASN A 32 11.25 -3.26 -4.80
CA ASN A 32 10.58 -1.97 -5.02
C ASN A 32 9.28 -2.09 -5.81
N ASN A 33 9.17 -3.06 -6.72
CA ASN A 33 7.97 -3.25 -7.53
C ASN A 33 6.82 -3.76 -6.66
N THR A 34 7.11 -4.74 -5.81
CA THR A 34 6.17 -5.23 -4.80
C THR A 34 5.79 -4.14 -3.81
N TYR A 35 6.78 -3.40 -3.29
CA TYR A 35 6.55 -2.29 -2.36
C TYR A 35 5.61 -1.21 -2.95
N ASN A 36 5.87 -0.76 -4.18
CA ASN A 36 5.03 0.22 -4.85
C ASN A 36 3.62 -0.29 -5.11
N THR A 37 3.49 -1.56 -5.52
CA THR A 37 2.19 -2.21 -5.71
C THR A 37 1.39 -2.24 -4.40
N LEU A 38 2.05 -2.53 -3.27
CA LEU A 38 1.41 -2.56 -1.96
C LEU A 38 0.98 -1.18 -1.48
N ILE A 39 1.73 -0.11 -1.78
CA ILE A 39 1.31 1.26 -1.50
C ILE A 39 -0.03 1.56 -2.21
N LEU A 40 -0.14 1.21 -3.50
CA LEU A 40 -1.36 1.44 -4.28
C LEU A 40 -2.54 0.65 -3.70
N LEU A 41 -2.35 -0.64 -3.43
CA LEU A 41 -3.38 -1.49 -2.85
C LEU A 41 -3.82 -1.01 -1.46
N LYS A 42 -2.87 -0.55 -0.62
CA LYS A 42 -3.18 -0.02 0.70
C LYS A 42 -3.97 1.29 0.63
N SER A 43 -3.66 2.15 -0.34
CA SER A 43 -4.43 3.37 -0.59
C SER A 43 -5.87 3.02 -0.97
N GLN A 44 -6.06 2.12 -1.94
CA GLN A 44 -7.39 1.67 -2.37
C GLN A 44 -8.18 1.05 -1.22
N TYR A 45 -7.53 0.22 -0.40
CA TYR A 45 -8.15 -0.36 0.79
C TYR A 45 -8.61 0.73 1.78
N SER A 46 -7.75 1.70 2.07
CA SER A 46 -8.04 2.79 3.01
C SER A 46 -9.19 3.69 2.50
N ASP A 47 -9.21 4.00 1.20
CA ASP A 47 -10.29 4.79 0.60
C ASP A 47 -11.61 4.02 0.58
N ASN A 48 -11.59 2.71 0.33
CA ASN A 48 -12.76 1.84 0.40
C ASN A 48 -13.33 1.76 1.83
N GLN A 49 -12.46 1.57 2.84
CA GLN A 49 -12.83 1.62 4.26
C GLN A 49 -13.46 2.98 4.62
N ARG A 50 -12.80 4.08 4.23
CA ARG A 50 -13.29 5.43 4.49
C ARG A 50 -14.66 5.67 3.85
N SER A 51 -14.81 5.29 2.58
CA SER A 51 -16.05 5.49 1.83
C SER A 51 -17.21 4.70 2.42
N ASN A 52 -16.96 3.47 2.89
CA ASN A 52 -17.95 2.67 3.62
C ASN A 52 -18.31 3.30 4.97
N ASN A 53 -17.33 3.77 5.73
CA ASN A 53 -17.56 4.41 7.03
C ASN A 53 -18.32 5.73 6.92
N LEU A 54 -18.12 6.46 5.81
CA LEU A 54 -18.86 7.69 5.48
C LEU A 54 -20.23 7.42 4.83
N GLY A 55 -20.57 6.16 4.54
CA GLY A 55 -21.82 5.80 3.86
C GLY A 55 -21.90 6.28 2.41
N ILE A 56 -20.77 6.60 1.77
CA ILE A 56 -20.70 7.06 0.38
C ILE A 56 -20.99 5.89 -0.59
N ILE A 57 -20.58 4.68 -0.22
CA ILE A 57 -20.77 3.46 -1.02
C ILE A 57 -21.66 2.47 -0.26
N SER A 58 -22.34 1.59 -1.01
CA SER A 58 -23.13 0.53 -0.42
C SER A 58 -22.25 -0.55 0.21
N ARG A 59 -22.78 -1.30 1.18
CA ARG A 59 -22.09 -2.48 1.75
C ARG A 59 -21.74 -3.52 0.68
N SER A 60 -22.57 -3.65 -0.36
CA SER A 60 -22.33 -4.58 -1.47
C SER A 60 -21.12 -4.16 -2.30
N ASP A 61 -21.02 -2.87 -2.63
CA ASP A 61 -19.90 -2.32 -3.39
C ASP A 61 -18.61 -2.37 -2.57
N TYR A 62 -18.70 -1.99 -1.28
CA TYR A 62 -17.59 -2.13 -0.33
C TYR A 62 -17.05 -3.56 -0.30
N ASN A 63 -17.93 -4.56 -0.14
CA ASN A 63 -17.53 -5.96 -0.08
C ASN A 63 -16.91 -6.43 -1.39
N ARG A 64 -17.49 -6.04 -2.53
CA ARG A 64 -16.97 -6.38 -3.86
C ARG A 64 -15.57 -5.82 -4.08
N GLU A 65 -15.38 -4.54 -3.74
CA GLU A 65 -14.09 -3.89 -3.87
C GLU A 65 -13.06 -4.49 -2.89
N ASN A 66 -13.47 -4.77 -1.66
CA ASN A 66 -12.63 -5.44 -0.68
C ASN A 66 -12.18 -6.84 -1.17
N SER A 67 -13.06 -7.60 -1.82
CA SER A 67 -12.70 -8.89 -2.44
C SER A 67 -11.71 -8.72 -3.59
N ARG A 68 -11.87 -7.69 -4.45
CA ARG A 68 -10.93 -7.40 -5.54
C ARG A 68 -9.56 -7.03 -5.02
N ILE A 69 -9.50 -6.17 -4.01
CA ILE A 69 -8.25 -5.77 -3.35
C ILE A 69 -7.58 -6.99 -2.69
N THR A 70 -8.36 -7.84 -2.01
CA THR A 70 -7.85 -9.08 -1.41
C THR A 70 -7.24 -10.00 -2.47
N TYR A 71 -7.92 -10.17 -3.60
CA TYR A 71 -7.41 -10.98 -4.71
C TYR A 71 -6.14 -10.39 -5.32
N ALA A 72 -6.09 -9.07 -5.55
CA ALA A 72 -4.91 -8.39 -6.07
C ALA A 72 -3.71 -8.51 -5.11
N PHE A 73 -3.96 -8.44 -3.79
CA PHE A 73 -2.94 -8.69 -2.78
C PHE A 73 -2.42 -10.14 -2.85
N GLN A 74 -3.30 -11.14 -2.98
CA GLN A 74 -2.89 -12.54 -3.13
C GLN A 74 -2.07 -12.77 -4.41
N GLN A 75 -2.44 -12.13 -5.52
CA GLN A 75 -1.65 -12.20 -6.76
C GLN A 75 -0.28 -11.56 -6.59
N THR A 76 -0.22 -10.41 -5.91
CA THR A 76 1.06 -9.77 -5.56
C THR A 76 1.89 -10.72 -4.72
N LEU A 77 1.32 -11.34 -3.68
CA LEU A 77 1.99 -12.28 -2.78
C LEU A 77 2.62 -13.47 -3.54
N ASN A 78 1.94 -14.00 -4.54
CA ASN A 78 2.44 -15.09 -5.38
C ASN A 78 3.64 -14.69 -6.25
N GLY A 79 3.75 -13.40 -6.58
CA GLY A 79 4.86 -12.84 -7.38
C GLY A 79 6.02 -12.30 -6.55
N VAL A 80 5.92 -12.29 -5.21
CA VAL A 80 6.96 -11.74 -4.34
C VAL A 80 8.23 -12.58 -4.40
N ASN A 81 9.38 -11.92 -4.45
CA ASN A 81 10.68 -12.57 -4.33
C ASN A 81 10.79 -13.44 -3.07
N ASN A 82 11.22 -14.70 -3.23
CA ASN A 82 11.42 -15.65 -2.12
C ASN A 82 12.32 -15.12 -1.00
N ALA A 83 13.26 -14.22 -1.29
CA ALA A 83 14.09 -13.57 -0.27
C ALA A 83 13.27 -12.75 0.73
N VAL A 84 12.18 -12.11 0.28
CA VAL A 84 11.23 -11.39 1.15
C VAL A 84 10.40 -12.39 1.95
N LEU A 85 9.86 -13.43 1.29
CA LEU A 85 8.96 -14.41 1.92
C LEU A 85 9.63 -15.29 2.99
N ASN A 86 10.94 -15.53 2.85
CA ASN A 86 11.72 -16.30 3.81
C ASN A 86 12.28 -15.45 4.95
N SER A 87 12.01 -14.14 4.98
CA SER A 87 12.41 -13.28 6.08
C SER A 87 11.67 -13.66 7.37
N GLU A 88 12.37 -13.57 8.50
CA GLU A 88 11.75 -13.77 9.80
C GLU A 88 10.86 -12.57 10.16
N VAL A 89 9.70 -12.88 10.74
CA VAL A 89 8.83 -11.87 11.33
C VAL A 89 9.38 -11.55 12.72
N ASP A 90 9.97 -10.36 12.87
CA ASP A 90 10.28 -9.82 14.19
C ASP A 90 8.95 -9.44 14.86
N ASN A 91 8.74 -9.89 16.11
CA ASN A 91 7.56 -9.52 16.92
C ASN A 91 7.61 -8.06 17.44
N GLY A 92 8.35 -7.19 16.75
CA GLY A 92 8.43 -5.77 17.06
C GLY A 92 7.10 -5.10 16.74
N ASN A 93 6.47 -4.50 17.75
CA ASN A 93 5.24 -3.73 17.64
C ASN A 93 5.39 -2.57 16.64
N SER A 94 5.00 -2.76 15.38
CA SER A 94 5.14 -1.78 14.28
C SER A 94 3.95 -0.80 14.17
N ASN A 95 3.35 -0.43 15.30
CA ASN A 95 2.36 0.66 15.37
C ASN A 95 2.99 2.07 15.27
N GLN A 96 4.05 2.24 14.48
CA GLN A 96 4.56 3.57 14.17
C GLN A 96 3.88 4.06 12.89
N PRO A 97 3.06 5.12 12.94
CA PRO A 97 2.51 5.72 11.73
C PRO A 97 3.68 6.15 10.85
N TYR A 98 3.70 5.67 9.61
CA TYR A 98 4.72 6.07 8.62
C TYR A 98 4.71 7.59 8.50
N PRO A 99 5.82 8.30 8.81
CA PRO A 99 5.88 9.71 8.51
C PRO A 99 5.99 9.85 6.99
N PHE A 100 4.89 10.22 6.33
CA PHE A 100 4.96 10.88 5.03
C PHE A 100 5.75 12.16 5.25
N LYS A 101 7.07 12.10 5.04
CA LYS A 101 7.87 13.30 4.83
C LYS A 101 7.52 13.77 3.43
N ILE A 102 6.50 14.63 3.33
CA ILE A 102 6.40 15.54 2.20
C ILE A 102 7.72 16.31 2.25
N ASN A 103 8.61 16.09 1.29
CA ASN A 103 9.63 17.08 0.99
C ASN A 103 8.89 18.11 0.14
N PRO A 104 8.45 19.26 0.69
CA PRO A 104 8.01 20.35 -0.16
C PRO A 104 9.26 20.88 -0.85
N ALA A 105 9.70 20.21 -1.91
CA ALA A 105 10.49 20.90 -2.91
C ALA A 105 9.61 22.08 -3.33
N PRO A 106 10.06 23.34 -3.16
CA PRO A 106 9.28 24.46 -3.65
C PRO A 106 9.04 24.23 -5.13
N LEU A 107 7.77 24.23 -5.53
CA LEU A 107 7.41 24.35 -6.93
C LEU A 107 8.07 25.64 -7.40
N LYS A 108 9.15 25.51 -8.19
CA LYS A 108 9.69 26.66 -8.89
C LYS A 108 8.53 27.20 -9.72
N PRO A 109 8.19 28.49 -9.63
CA PRO A 109 7.29 29.08 -10.60
C PRO A 109 7.88 28.74 -11.96
N ASP A 110 7.11 28.08 -12.82
CA ASP A 110 7.49 27.88 -14.20
C ASP A 110 7.90 29.26 -14.74
N GLU A 111 9.15 29.39 -15.17
CA GLU A 111 9.61 30.58 -15.87
C GLU A 111 8.76 30.66 -17.14
N ILE A 112 7.71 31.49 -17.10
CA ILE A 112 6.99 31.90 -18.29
C ILE A 112 8.00 32.73 -19.09
N ILE A 113 8.72 32.06 -19.99
CA ILE A 113 9.51 32.73 -21.02
C ILE A 113 8.49 33.34 -21.97
N LEU A 114 8.17 34.61 -21.76
CA LEU A 114 7.49 35.41 -22.78
C LEU A 114 8.48 35.58 -23.93
N PRO A 115 8.13 35.20 -25.18
CA PRO A 115 8.98 35.50 -26.31
C PRO A 115 9.01 37.03 -26.52
N ASP A 116 10.19 37.61 -26.41
CA ASP A 116 10.49 38.98 -26.83
C ASP A 116 10.25 39.08 -28.33
N ASN A 117 9.07 39.52 -28.76
CA ASN A 117 8.82 40.11 -30.08
C ASN A 117 7.39 40.66 -30.17
N PHE A 118 7.15 41.82 -29.56
CA PHE A 118 6.17 42.79 -30.06
C PHE A 118 6.73 44.20 -29.80
N ALA A 119 7.57 44.65 -30.71
CA ALA A 119 7.92 46.05 -30.93
C ALA A 119 7.69 46.38 -32.41
#